data_AF-A0A2R6FE17-F1
#
_entry.id   AF-A0A2R6FE17-F1
#
_cell.length_a   1.000
_cell.length_b   1.000
_cell.length_c   1.000
_cell.angle_alpha   90.00
_cell.angle_beta   90.00
_cell.angle_gamma   90.00
#
_symmetry.space_group_name_H-M   'P 1'
#
loop_
_entity.id
_entity.type
_entity.pdbx_description
1 polymer ?
#
loop_
_entity_poly.entity_id
_entity_poly.type
_entity_poly.pdbx_seq_one_letter_code
_entity_poly.pdbx_strand_id
1 'polypeptide(L)' 'MSVPIAVNGAAGRMGRTVVETAAERDDVEVVVGFHAS' A
#
# COMPACT_ATOMS: atom_id res chain seq x y z
N MET A 1 -12.47 -9.16 -7.37
CA MET A 1 -12.66 -8.97 -5.92
C MET A 1 -11.28 -8.71 -5.37
N SER A 2 -11.04 -7.52 -4.81
CA SER A 2 -9.73 -7.11 -4.31
C SER A 2 -9.53 -7.57 -2.86
N VAL A 3 -8.28 -7.87 -2.50
CA VAL A 3 -7.88 -8.14 -1.12
C VAL A 3 -7.45 -6.81 -0.47
N PRO A 4 -8.11 -6.35 0.60
CA PRO A 4 -7.71 -5.15 1.30
C PRO A 4 -6.44 -5.41 2.12
N ILE A 5 -5.45 -4.51 2.01
CA ILE A 5 -4.18 -4.58 2.72
C ILE A 5 -3.83 -3.26 3.42
N ALA A 6 -3.07 -3.36 4.49
CA ALA A 6 -2.51 -2.24 5.23
C ALA A 6 -0.99 -2.15 5.00
N VAL A 7 -0.46 -0.93 4.90
CA VAL A 7 1.00 -0.71 4.71
C VAL A 7 1.59 0.03 5.91
N ASN A 8 2.43 -0.66 6.69
CA ASN A 8 3.27 -0.03 7.70
C ASN A 8 4.58 0.47 7.04
N GLY A 9 4.93 1.74 7.27
CA GLY A 9 6.04 2.40 6.62
C GLY A 9 5.66 3.01 5.26
N ALA A 10 4.39 3.38 5.06
CA ALA A 10 3.83 3.81 3.77
C ALA A 10 4.56 4.99 3.11
N ALA A 11 5.11 5.94 3.89
CA ALA A 11 5.89 7.04 3.32
C ALA A 11 7.37 6.70 3.06
N GLY A 12 7.84 5.55 3.55
CA GLY A 12 9.19 5.04 3.27
C GLY A 12 9.36 4.66 1.80
N ARG A 13 10.61 4.48 1.35
CA ARG A 13 10.90 4.12 -0.06
C ARG A 13 10.13 2.88 -0.53
N MET A 14 10.21 1.79 0.23
CA MET A 14 9.51 0.55 -0.11
C MET A 14 7.99 0.67 0.06
N GLY A 15 7.53 1.39 1.10
CA GLY A 15 6.10 1.59 1.33
C GLY A 15 5.42 2.31 0.16
N ARG A 16 6.06 3.34 -0.39
CA ARG A 16 5.57 4.03 -1.59
C ARG A 16 5.48 3.09 -2.79
N THR A 17 6.52 2.29 -3.03
CA THR A 17 6.50 1.30 -4.12
C THR A 17 5.36 0.28 -3.95
N VAL A 18 5.09 -0.20 -2.74
CA VAL A 18 3.96 -1.12 -2.49
C VAL A 18 2.63 -0.47 -2.83
N VAL A 19 2.43 0.80 -2.46
CA VAL A 19 1.20 1.55 -2.77
C VAL A 19 1.05 1.77 -4.28
N GLU A 20 2.12 2.18 -4.96
CA GLU A 20 2.15 2.38 -6.40
C GLU A 20 1.84 1.08 -7.15
N THR A 21 2.50 -0.03 -6.78
CA THR A 21 2.26 -1.34 -7.40
C THR A 21 0.86 -1.87 -7.14
N ALA A 22 0.29 -1.63 -5.94
CA ALA A 22 -1.07 -2.04 -5.64
C ALA A 22 -2.11 -1.28 -6.48
N ALA A 23 -1.85 -0.01 -6.84
CA ALA A 23 -2.75 0.80 -7.67
C ALA A 23 -2.84 0.29 -9.13
N GLU A 24 -1.86 -0.49 -9.58
CA GLU A 24 -1.83 -1.09 -10.92
C GLU A 24 -2.44 -2.50 -10.96
N ARG A 25 -3.01 -2.98 -9.85
CA ARG A 25 -3.52 -4.35 -9.70
C ARG A 25 -5.00 -4.36 -9.33
N ASP A 26 -5.78 -5.18 -10.03
CA ASP A 26 -7.22 -5.34 -9.77
C ASP A 26 -7.53 -6.31 -8.61
N ASP A 27 -6.53 -7.05 -8.13
CA ASP A 27 -6.68 -8.11 -7.13
C ASP A 27 -6.32 -7.69 -5.69
N VAL A 28 -5.79 -6.49 -5.49
CA VAL A 28 -5.39 -5.95 -4.18
C VAL A 28 -5.76 -4.47 -4.04
N GLU A 29 -6.02 -4.01 -2.81
CA GLU A 29 -6.34 -2.61 -2.53
C GLU A 29 -5.67 -2.16 -1.23
N VAL A 30 -4.86 -1.09 -1.27
CA VAL A 30 -4.30 -0.49 -0.04
C VAL A 30 -5.34 0.43 0.58
N VAL A 31 -5.87 0.03 1.74
CA VAL A 31 -6.95 0.77 2.42
C VAL A 31 -6.46 1.69 3.53
N VAL A 32 -5.24 1.46 4.03
CA VAL A 32 -4.63 2.29 5.09
C VAL A 32 -3.10 2.23 5.04
N GLY A 33 -2.46 3.37 5.28
CA GLY A 33 -1.02 3.51 5.39
C GLY A 33 -0.61 4.17 6.70
N PHE A 34 0.40 3.61 7.37
CA PHE A 34 1.00 4.18 8.59
C PHE A 34 2.44 4.60 8.32
N HIS A 35 2.89 5.69 8.94
CA HIS A 35 4.30 6.06 8.95
C HIS A 35 4.61 6.79 10.25
N ALA A 36 5.71 6.40 10.90
CA ALA A 36 6.26 7.16 12.01
C ALA A 36 7.08 8.31 11.41
N SER A 37 6.71 9.54 11.78
CA SER A 37 7.44 10.77 11.46
C SER A 37 8.75 10.86 12.23
#